data_AF-A0A381Y0D9-F1
#
_entry.id   AF-A0A381Y0D9-F1
#
_cell.length_a   1.000
_cell.length_b   1.000
_cell.length_c   1.000
_cell.angle_alpha   90.00
_cell.angle_beta   90.00
_cell.angle_gamma   90.00
#
_symmetry.space_group_name_H-M   'P 1'
#
loop_
_entity.id
_entity.type
_entity.pdbx_description
1 polymer ?
#
loop_
_entity_poly.entity_id
_entity_poly.type
_entity_poly.pdbx_seq_one_letter_code
_entity_poly.pdbx_strand_id
1 'polypeptide(L)'
;MTYMEDVFIENTDLISGDLRKEGLIVSRYLIKSDPPEELVALYCTANQVLFLSTHNKDPDRYHLHLILQYPFLLPFIDAFSSIFRPRGLIRKKILVMLSILETSPEFSELFRPLAFSRFRFIFTLMIMALSTVAKSLIGLCLMLLLPRKK
;
A
#
# COMPACT_ATOMS: atom_id res chain seq x y z
N MET A 1 -34.43 14.00 0.36
CA MET A 1 -33.77 12.81 -0.22
C MET A 1 -32.50 13.20 -0.97
N THR A 2 -32.54 14.24 -1.81
CA THR A 2 -31.43 14.76 -2.63
C THR A 2 -30.14 15.13 -1.88
N TYR A 3 -30.24 15.77 -0.70
CA TYR A 3 -29.06 16.18 0.09
C TYR A 3 -28.17 15.04 0.60
N MET A 4 -28.68 13.82 0.79
CA MET A 4 -27.84 12.69 1.22
C MET A 4 -27.18 11.98 0.04
N GLU A 5 -27.80 11.98 -1.13
CA GLU A 5 -27.20 11.43 -2.35
C GLU A 5 -26.05 12.31 -2.83
N ASP A 6 -26.21 13.64 -2.82
CA ASP A 6 -25.16 14.57 -3.25
C ASP A 6 -23.92 14.50 -2.34
N VAL A 7 -24.11 14.42 -1.01
CA VAL A 7 -23.00 14.24 -0.06
C VAL A 7 -22.32 12.87 -0.22
N PHE A 8 -23.08 11.84 -0.59
CA PHE A 8 -22.52 10.51 -0.83
C PHE A 8 -21.69 10.46 -2.13
N ILE A 9 -22.15 11.12 -3.19
CA ILE A 9 -21.46 11.21 -4.49
C ILE A 9 -20.18 12.06 -4.35
N GLU A 10 -20.25 13.22 -3.69
CA GLU A 10 -19.09 14.11 -3.49
C GLU A 10 -18.01 13.44 -2.63
N ASN A 11 -18.39 12.68 -1.58
CA ASN A 11 -17.43 11.88 -0.82
C ASN A 11 -16.85 10.72 -1.64
N THR A 12 -17.64 10.12 -2.52
CA THR A 12 -17.17 9.02 -3.38
C THR A 12 -16.13 9.51 -4.39
N ASP A 13 -16.29 10.70 -4.94
CA ASP A 13 -15.33 11.28 -5.89
C ASP A 13 -14.03 11.74 -5.22
N LEU A 14 -14.09 12.30 -4.01
CA LEU A 14 -12.91 12.63 -3.20
C LEU A 14 -12.15 11.37 -2.78
N ILE A 15 -12.87 10.32 -2.33
CA ILE A 15 -12.29 9.01 -2.02
C ILE A 15 -11.68 8.40 -3.29
N SER A 16 -12.31 8.55 -4.45
CA SER A 16 -11.82 8.00 -5.73
C SER A 16 -10.54 8.71 -6.20
N GLY A 17 -10.45 10.04 -6.05
CA GLY A 17 -9.26 10.82 -6.35
C GLY A 17 -8.06 10.42 -5.46
N ASP A 18 -8.30 10.19 -4.18
CA ASP A 18 -7.28 9.71 -3.24
C ASP A 18 -6.86 8.26 -3.54
N LEU A 19 -7.81 7.38 -3.88
CA LEU A 19 -7.52 5.97 -4.22
C LEU A 19 -6.69 5.84 -5.50
N ARG A 20 -6.92 6.69 -6.51
CA ARG A 20 -6.11 6.70 -7.73
C ARG A 20 -4.66 7.02 -7.41
N LYS A 21 -4.43 8.08 -6.63
CA LYS A 21 -3.09 8.48 -6.20
C LYS A 21 -2.44 7.39 -5.34
N GLU A 22 -3.21 6.79 -4.44
CA GLU A 22 -2.78 5.65 -3.62
C GLU A 22 -2.33 4.47 -4.50
N GLY A 23 -3.13 4.10 -5.51
CA GLY A 23 -2.83 3.02 -6.45
C GLY A 23 -1.52 3.27 -7.21
N LEU A 24 -1.28 4.50 -7.69
CA LEU A 24 -0.02 4.88 -8.34
C LEU A 24 1.19 4.78 -7.40
N ILE A 25 1.04 5.17 -6.13
CA ILE A 25 2.12 5.10 -5.15
C ILE A 25 2.45 3.64 -4.81
N VAL A 26 1.44 2.83 -4.55
CA VAL A 26 1.59 1.42 -4.17
C VAL A 26 2.17 0.60 -5.31
N SER A 27 1.70 0.80 -6.55
CA SER A 27 2.25 0.12 -7.72
C SER A 27 3.72 0.46 -7.94
N ARG A 28 4.10 1.75 -7.97
CA ARG A 28 5.50 2.19 -8.07
C ARG A 28 6.37 1.59 -6.97
N TYR A 29 5.83 1.46 -5.77
CA TYR A 29 6.54 0.82 -4.67
C TYR A 29 6.84 -0.67 -4.96
N LEU A 30 5.88 -1.40 -5.54
CA LEU A 30 5.99 -2.83 -5.85
C LEU A 30 6.83 -3.12 -7.09
N ILE A 31 6.54 -2.47 -8.23
CA ILE A 31 7.15 -2.78 -9.54
C ILE A 31 8.24 -1.80 -9.98
N LYS A 32 8.48 -0.72 -9.22
CA LYS A 32 9.47 0.34 -9.53
C LYS A 32 9.26 1.07 -10.86
N SER A 33 8.06 0.98 -11.44
CA SER A 33 7.62 1.68 -12.64
C SER A 33 6.19 2.19 -12.51
N ASP A 34 5.74 2.97 -13.48
CA ASP A 34 4.34 3.39 -13.59
C ASP A 34 3.46 2.22 -14.06
N PRO A 35 2.31 1.96 -13.41
CA PRO A 35 1.35 0.97 -13.89
C PRO A 35 0.48 1.55 -15.02
N PRO A 36 -0.14 0.69 -15.86
CA PRO A 36 -1.24 1.07 -16.71
C PRO A 36 -2.42 1.59 -15.90
N GLU A 37 -3.15 2.56 -16.47
CA GLU A 37 -4.31 3.18 -15.80
C GLU A 37 -5.40 2.15 -15.46
N GLU A 38 -5.57 1.11 -16.30
CA GLU A 38 -6.54 0.04 -16.08
C GLU A 38 -6.31 -0.71 -14.76
N LEU A 39 -5.05 -0.95 -14.38
CA LEU A 39 -4.73 -1.62 -13.12
C LEU A 39 -4.97 -0.72 -11.91
N VAL A 40 -4.76 0.60 -12.06
CA VAL A 40 -5.10 1.59 -11.03
C VAL A 40 -6.62 1.69 -10.88
N ALA A 41 -7.38 1.64 -11.98
CA ALA A 41 -8.84 1.62 -11.94
C ALA A 41 -9.36 0.36 -11.21
N LEU A 42 -8.83 -0.82 -11.53
CA LEU A 42 -9.15 -2.07 -10.82
C LEU A 42 -8.84 -1.97 -9.33
N TYR A 43 -7.71 -1.35 -8.97
CA TYR A 43 -7.37 -1.08 -7.58
C TYR A 43 -8.42 -0.19 -6.90
N CYS A 44 -8.82 0.92 -7.52
CA CYS A 44 -9.85 1.81 -7.00
C CYS A 44 -11.17 1.05 -6.76
N THR A 45 -11.64 0.29 -7.76
CA THR A 45 -12.87 -0.51 -7.66
C THR A 45 -12.77 -1.55 -6.54
N ALA A 46 -11.68 -2.31 -6.47
CA ALA A 46 -11.47 -3.30 -5.42
C ALA A 46 -11.49 -2.66 -4.03
N ASN A 47 -10.86 -1.50 -3.86
CA ASN A 47 -10.80 -0.80 -2.58
C ASN A 47 -12.16 -0.22 -2.15
N GLN A 48 -12.94 0.29 -3.10
CA GLN A 48 -14.31 0.73 -2.85
C GLN A 48 -15.19 -0.44 -2.39
N VAL A 49 -15.07 -1.61 -3.01
CA VAL A 49 -15.87 -2.78 -2.61
C VAL A 49 -15.41 -3.34 -1.26
N LEU A 50 -14.09 -3.48 -1.05
CA LEU A 50 -13.54 -4.20 0.10
C LEU A 50 -13.43 -3.34 1.37
N PHE A 51 -13.24 -2.02 1.25
CA PHE A 51 -12.84 -1.19 2.40
C PHE A 51 -13.65 0.09 2.60
N LEU A 52 -14.65 0.40 1.76
CA LEU A 52 -15.45 1.63 1.88
C LEU A 52 -16.07 1.82 3.27
N SER A 53 -16.63 0.76 3.86
CA SER A 53 -17.24 0.81 5.20
C SER A 53 -16.23 0.97 6.35
N THR A 54 -14.97 0.60 6.11
CA THR A 54 -13.92 0.52 7.15
C THR A 54 -12.98 1.72 7.08
N HIS A 55 -12.91 2.40 5.93
CA HIS A 55 -11.95 3.47 5.63
C HIS A 55 -11.95 4.61 6.66
N ASN A 56 -13.14 5.06 7.07
CA ASN A 56 -13.29 6.18 8.00
C ASN A 56 -13.05 5.82 9.46
N LYS A 57 -13.08 4.53 9.82
CA LYS A 57 -12.97 4.05 11.21
C LYS A 57 -11.63 3.38 11.50
N ASP A 58 -10.78 3.20 10.48
CA ASP A 58 -9.54 2.45 10.64
C ASP A 58 -8.43 3.30 11.31
N PRO A 59 -7.78 2.79 12.37
CA PRO A 59 -6.69 3.49 13.06
C PRO A 59 -5.45 3.74 12.19
N ASP A 60 -5.34 3.12 11.01
CA ASP A 60 -4.29 3.34 10.01
C ASP A 60 -4.59 4.49 9.03
N ARG A 61 -5.76 5.15 9.11
CA ARG A 61 -6.11 6.27 8.21
C ARG A 61 -5.07 7.39 8.18
N TYR A 62 -4.48 7.69 9.33
CA TYR A 62 -3.40 8.69 9.43
C TYR A 62 -2.16 8.27 8.61
N HIS A 63 -1.81 6.98 8.64
CA HIS A 63 -0.68 6.47 7.86
C HIS A 63 -0.96 6.51 6.36
N LEU A 64 -2.20 6.27 5.93
CA LEU A 64 -2.60 6.45 4.52
C LEU A 64 -2.43 7.90 4.08
N HIS A 65 -2.89 8.85 4.89
CA HIS A 65 -2.71 10.28 4.60
C HIS A 65 -1.21 10.65 4.49
N LEU A 66 -0.38 10.12 5.39
CA LEU A 66 1.08 10.32 5.31
C LEU A 66 1.68 9.73 4.04
N ILE A 67 1.25 8.56 3.58
CA ILE A 67 1.74 7.96 2.33
C ILE A 67 1.34 8.81 1.13
N LEU A 68 0.10 9.33 1.11
CA LEU A 68 -0.38 10.21 0.04
C LEU A 68 0.39 11.53 -0.02
N GLN A 69 0.80 12.07 1.13
CA GLN A 69 1.59 13.30 1.21
C GLN A 69 3.09 13.04 0.94
N TYR A 70 3.61 11.93 1.44
CA TYR A 70 5.03 11.56 1.42
C TYR A 70 5.22 10.11 0.96
N PRO A 71 5.16 9.83 -0.35
CA PRO A 71 5.22 8.47 -0.90
C PRO A 71 6.46 7.67 -0.50
N PHE A 72 7.59 8.34 -0.25
CA PHE A 72 8.83 7.71 0.17
C PHE A 72 8.75 7.08 1.58
N LEU A 73 7.70 7.39 2.36
CA LEU A 73 7.46 6.78 3.67
C LEU A 73 6.88 5.36 3.57
N LEU A 74 6.30 5.00 2.42
CA LEU A 74 5.61 3.73 2.23
C LEU A 74 6.46 2.50 2.61
N PRO A 75 7.76 2.38 2.22
CA PRO A 75 8.56 1.22 2.60
C PRO A 75 8.75 1.06 4.12
N PHE A 76 8.80 2.16 4.88
CA PHE A 76 8.98 2.14 6.33
C PHE A 76 7.68 1.80 7.05
N ILE A 77 6.58 2.40 6.59
CA ILE A 77 5.24 2.12 7.10
C ILE A 77 4.83 0.69 6.79
N ASP A 78 5.18 0.18 5.61
CA ASP A 78 4.91 -1.20 5.22
C ASP A 78 5.70 -2.20 6.08
N ALA A 79 7.00 -1.95 6.26
CA ALA A 79 7.86 -2.78 7.11
C ALA A 79 7.32 -2.84 8.55
N PHE A 80 6.99 -1.68 9.13
CA PHE A 80 6.33 -1.62 10.44
C PHE A 80 5.02 -2.42 10.45
N SER A 81 4.15 -2.18 9.48
CA SER A 81 2.82 -2.81 9.43
C SER A 81 2.92 -4.32 9.24
N SER A 82 3.93 -4.81 8.52
CA SER A 82 4.15 -6.25 8.34
C SER A 82 4.42 -7.00 9.65
N ILE A 83 5.02 -6.32 10.64
CA ILE A 83 5.37 -6.91 11.94
C ILE A 83 4.29 -6.61 12.99
N PHE A 84 3.92 -5.34 13.14
CA PHE A 84 3.09 -4.88 14.26
C PHE A 84 1.58 -4.84 13.93
N ARG A 85 1.22 -4.73 12.66
CA ARG A 85 -0.18 -4.66 12.19
C ARG A 85 -0.39 -5.49 10.92
N PRO A 86 -0.12 -6.81 10.93
CA PRO A 86 -0.12 -7.63 9.72
C PRO A 86 -1.48 -7.69 9.02
N ARG A 87 -2.57 -7.41 9.75
CA ARG A 87 -3.95 -7.36 9.25
C ARG A 87 -4.51 -5.92 9.11
N GLY A 88 -3.64 -4.92 9.24
CA GLY A 88 -3.98 -3.50 9.11
C GLY A 88 -4.40 -3.11 7.70
N LEU A 89 -5.04 -1.95 7.56
CA LEU A 89 -5.62 -1.50 6.29
C LEU A 89 -4.56 -1.32 5.22
N ILE A 90 -3.38 -0.79 5.58
CA ILE A 90 -2.27 -0.58 4.63
C ILE A 90 -1.80 -1.92 4.04
N ARG A 91 -1.58 -2.94 4.88
CA ARG A 91 -1.14 -4.26 4.38
C ARG A 91 -2.18 -4.88 3.46
N LYS A 92 -3.47 -4.78 3.82
CA LYS A 92 -4.56 -5.26 2.95
C LYS A 92 -4.56 -4.57 1.59
N LYS A 93 -4.41 -3.24 1.57
CA LYS A 93 -4.34 -2.43 0.35
C LYS A 93 -3.14 -2.79 -0.53
N ILE A 94 -1.95 -2.93 0.05
CA ILE A 94 -0.75 -3.38 -0.66
C ILE A 94 -0.95 -4.78 -1.25
N LEU A 95 -1.55 -5.70 -0.49
CA LEU A 95 -1.83 -7.06 -0.96
C LEU A 95 -2.84 -7.06 -2.12
N VAL A 96 -3.86 -6.20 -2.09
CA VAL A 96 -4.80 -6.05 -3.22
C VAL A 96 -4.05 -5.62 -4.49
N MET A 97 -3.20 -4.59 -4.41
CA MET A 97 -2.41 -4.17 -5.57
C MET A 97 -1.44 -5.25 -6.03
N LEU A 98 -0.79 -5.96 -5.08
CA LEU A 98 0.10 -7.07 -5.39
C LEU A 98 -0.63 -8.16 -6.19
N SER A 99 -1.84 -8.57 -5.76
CA SER A 99 -2.63 -9.56 -6.48
C SER A 99 -3.06 -9.09 -7.88
N ILE A 100 -3.41 -7.81 -8.05
CA ILE A 100 -3.73 -7.24 -9.37
C ILE A 100 -2.52 -7.31 -10.30
N LEU A 101 -1.34 -6.93 -9.81
CA LEU A 101 -0.11 -6.93 -10.60
C LEU A 101 0.35 -8.37 -10.92
N GLU A 102 0.29 -9.28 -9.95
CA GLU A 102 0.69 -10.68 -10.12
C GLU A 102 -0.18 -11.43 -11.13
N THR A 103 -1.48 -11.08 -11.20
CA THR A 103 -2.43 -11.67 -12.15
C THR A 103 -2.49 -10.96 -13.50
N SER A 104 -1.78 -9.84 -13.66
CA SER A 104 -1.66 -9.13 -14.94
C SER A 104 -0.55 -9.75 -15.81
N PRO A 105 -0.83 -10.12 -17.07
CA PRO A 105 0.17 -10.71 -17.96
C PRO A 105 1.44 -9.86 -18.11
N GLU A 106 1.29 -8.52 -18.16
CA GLU A 106 2.39 -7.57 -18.33
C GLU A 106 3.41 -7.60 -17.18
N PHE A 107 2.95 -7.87 -15.95
CA PHE A 107 3.81 -7.86 -14.76
C PHE A 107 4.05 -9.24 -14.16
N SER A 108 3.35 -10.28 -14.63
CA SER A 108 3.45 -11.64 -14.11
C SER A 108 4.89 -12.19 -14.06
N GLU A 109 5.73 -11.83 -15.04
CA GLU A 109 7.14 -12.23 -15.10
C GLU A 109 7.97 -11.62 -13.95
N LEU A 110 7.61 -10.43 -13.45
CA LEU A 110 8.31 -9.80 -12.31
C LEU A 110 8.12 -10.57 -11.00
N PHE A 111 7.03 -11.33 -10.88
CA PHE A 111 6.67 -12.09 -9.69
C PHE A 111 7.07 -13.58 -9.80
N ARG A 112 7.74 -13.97 -10.90
CA ARG A 112 8.23 -15.35 -11.03
C ARG A 112 9.36 -15.64 -10.06
N PRO A 113 9.40 -16.85 -9.47
CA PRO A 113 10.56 -17.31 -8.72
C PRO A 113 11.82 -17.29 -9.59
N LEU A 114 12.82 -16.52 -9.17
CA LEU A 114 14.11 -16.48 -9.83
C LEU A 114 14.95 -17.70 -9.41
N ALA A 115 15.65 -18.31 -10.37
CA ALA A 115 16.62 -19.35 -10.08
C ALA A 115 17.91 -18.73 -9.51
N PHE A 116 18.16 -18.96 -8.22
CA PHE A 116 19.39 -18.51 -7.55
C PHE A 116 20.31 -19.70 -7.23
N SER A 117 21.63 -19.45 -7.24
CA SER A 117 22.54 -20.36 -6.54
C SER A 117 22.28 -20.29 -5.02
N ARG A 118 22.42 -21.41 -4.31
CA ARG A 118 22.14 -21.48 -2.85
C ARG A 118 22.85 -20.38 -2.05
N PHE A 119 24.10 -20.07 -2.40
CA PHE A 119 24.87 -19.00 -1.76
C PHE A 119 24.30 -17.60 -2.01
N ARG A 120 23.93 -17.28 -3.27
CA ARG A 120 23.31 -15.99 -3.59
C ARG A 120 21.98 -15.84 -2.86
N PHE A 121 21.18 -16.90 -2.80
CA PHE A 121 19.92 -16.90 -2.06
C PHE A 121 20.11 -16.57 -0.57
N ILE A 122 21.03 -17.26 0.12
CA ILE A 122 21.32 -17.01 1.54
C ILE A 122 21.79 -15.56 1.75
N PHE A 123 22.71 -15.08 0.90
CA PHE A 123 23.22 -13.72 0.99
C PHE A 123 22.12 -12.66 0.77
N THR A 124 21.28 -12.84 -0.25
CA THR A 124 20.13 -11.97 -0.52
C THR A 124 19.15 -11.96 0.64
N LEU A 125 18.84 -13.13 1.23
CA LEU A 125 17.98 -13.22 2.41
C LEU A 125 18.54 -12.43 3.60
N MET A 126 19.84 -12.54 3.87
CA MET A 126 20.49 -11.81 4.96
C MET A 126 20.40 -10.29 4.77
N ILE A 127 20.65 -9.81 3.54
CA ILE A 127 20.51 -8.39 3.20
C ILE A 127 19.06 -7.93 3.36
N MET A 128 18.10 -8.72 2.87
CA MET A 128 16.68 -8.40 2.99
C MET A 128 16.26 -8.35 4.46
N ALA A 129 16.66 -9.32 5.27
CA ALA A 129 16.37 -9.36 6.70
C ALA A 129 16.93 -8.11 7.41
N LEU A 130 18.20 -7.78 7.19
CA LEU A 130 18.83 -6.60 7.78
C LEU A 130 18.14 -5.30 7.34
N SER A 131 17.81 -5.18 6.05
CA SER A 131 17.11 -4.02 5.51
C SER A 131 15.71 -3.87 6.10
N THR A 132 14.98 -4.97 6.29
CA THR A 132 13.65 -4.98 6.91
C THR A 132 13.73 -4.56 8.37
N VAL A 133 14.70 -5.06 9.14
CA VAL A 133 14.92 -4.64 10.54
C VAL A 133 15.19 -3.14 10.60
N ALA A 134 16.13 -2.63 9.80
CA ALA A 134 16.46 -1.20 9.78
C ALA A 134 15.24 -0.33 9.40
N LYS A 135 14.51 -0.70 8.34
CA LYS A 135 13.30 0.02 7.92
C LYS A 135 12.19 -0.02 8.96
N SER A 136 12.02 -1.16 9.65
CA SER A 136 11.01 -1.31 10.70
C SER A 136 11.34 -0.45 11.92
N LEU A 137 12.62 -0.37 12.30
CA LEU A 137 13.07 0.52 13.39
C LEU A 137 12.85 1.99 13.03
N ILE A 138 13.18 2.39 11.80
CA ILE A 138 12.90 3.75 11.31
C ILE A 138 11.39 4.02 11.30
N GLY A 139 10.59 3.08 10.81
CA GLY A 139 9.13 3.18 10.82
C GLY A 139 8.56 3.31 12.23
N LEU A 140 9.08 2.54 13.19
CA LEU A 140 8.72 2.64 14.60
C LEU A 140 9.06 4.02 15.17
N CYS A 141 10.28 4.52 14.94
CA CYS A 141 10.70 5.85 15.36
C CYS A 141 9.80 6.93 14.75
N LEU A 142 9.51 6.85 13.45
CA LEU A 142 8.60 7.76 12.77
C LEU A 142 7.21 7.75 13.43
N MET A 143 6.66 6.57 13.73
CA MET A 143 5.35 6.43 14.35
C MET A 143 5.28 6.93 15.80
N LEU A 144 6.40 6.88 16.53
CA LEU A 144 6.47 7.41 17.89
C LEU A 144 6.67 8.93 17.92
N LEU A 145 7.40 9.49 16.95
CA LEU A 145 7.77 10.91 16.92
C LEU A 145 6.76 11.79 16.17
N LEU A 146 6.01 11.23 15.21
CA LEU A 146 4.98 11.99 14.49
C LEU A 146 3.75 12.16 15.39
N PRO A 147 3.40 13.41 15.78
CA PRO A 147 2.23 13.64 16.62
C PRO A 147 0.98 13.17 15.89
N ARG A 148 0.27 12.23 16.51
CA ARG A 148 -1.03 11.77 16.02
C ARG A 148 -2.01 12.94 16.15
N LYS A 149 -2.35 13.58 15.03
CA LYS A 149 -3.51 14.50 15.01
C LYS A 149 -4.74 13.67 15.40
N LYS A 150 -5.33 13.99 16.55
CA LYS A 150 -6.61 13.43 17.02
C LYS A 150 -7.72 13.81 16.05
#